data_AF-A0AA85C044-F1
#
_entry.id   AF-A0AA85C044-F1
#
_cell.length_a   1.000
_cell.length_b   1.000
_cell.length_c   1.000
_cell.angle_alpha   90.00
_cell.angle_beta   90.00
_cell.angle_gamma   90.00
#
_symmetry.space_group_name_H-M   'P 1'
#
loop_
_entity.id
_entity.type
_entity.pdbx_description
1 polymer ?
#
loop_
_entity_poly.entity_id
_entity_poly.type
_entity_poly.pdbx_seq_one_letter_code
_entity_poly.pdbx_strand_id
1 'polypeptide(L)'
;MYCLHNCWRKCPSVPKLPFWKSTVGYWLDVFAFKDSSGDLVGDLNGLTSEVDYIKTVVGAGYVILGPITKGFYTNSYNMLGLVEDYEQLDEAVGTMADFRILLKQFHKKDIKVILTFDFNAISISHKWIIQNKVKLTLFDDDFKNKKSRYGNRLDVNISHQNTIQFLNIQA
;
A
#
# COMPACT_ATOMS: atom_id res chain seq x y z
N MET A 1 -64.52 -7.10 17.25
CA MET A 1 -63.39 -7.80 17.88
C MET A 1 -62.31 -7.99 16.81
N TYR A 2 -61.18 -7.32 17.03
CA TYR A 2 -59.95 -7.13 16.24
C TYR A 2 -59.72 -7.93 14.95
N CYS A 3 -59.50 -7.22 13.84
CA CYS A 3 -58.76 -7.72 12.67
C CYS A 3 -57.30 -7.94 13.05
N LEU A 4 -56.91 -9.19 13.32
CA LEU A 4 -55.51 -9.64 13.30
C LEU A 4 -55.18 -10.11 11.88
N HIS A 5 -54.78 -9.19 11.00
CA HIS A 5 -54.12 -9.55 9.73
C HIS A 5 -52.71 -8.97 9.72
N ASN A 6 -51.76 -9.89 9.90
CA ASN A 6 -50.33 -9.67 10.01
C ASN A 6 -49.79 -8.82 8.85
N CYS A 7 -49.39 -7.60 9.21
CA CYS A 7 -48.67 -6.66 8.37
C CYS A 7 -47.22 -7.15 8.16
N TRP A 8 -47.00 -8.12 7.28
CA TRP A 8 -45.66 -8.40 6.76
C TRP A 8 -45.32 -7.38 5.68
N ARG A 9 -44.96 -6.15 6.07
CA ARG A 9 -44.27 -5.25 5.13
C ARG A 9 -42.97 -5.95 4.74
N LYS A 10 -42.90 -6.45 3.50
CA LYS A 10 -41.65 -6.99 2.93
C LYS A 10 -40.56 -5.95 3.17
N CYS A 11 -39.47 -6.33 3.83
CA CYS A 11 -38.32 -5.45 3.99
C CYS A 11 -37.92 -4.90 2.61
N PRO A 12 -37.59 -3.60 2.50
CA PRO A 12 -37.12 -3.05 1.24
C PRO A 12 -35.86 -3.81 0.78
N SER A 13 -35.72 -3.99 -0.54
CA SER A 13 -34.56 -4.68 -1.10
C SER A 13 -33.26 -3.96 -0.70
N VAL A 14 -32.30 -4.69 -0.15
CA VAL A 14 -30.99 -4.14 0.19
C VAL A 14 -30.30 -3.65 -1.09
N PRO A 15 -29.85 -2.39 -1.16
CA PRO A 15 -29.15 -1.89 -2.34
C PRO A 15 -27.83 -2.66 -2.52
N LYS A 16 -27.52 -3.04 -3.76
CA LYS A 16 -26.22 -3.63 -4.10
C LYS A 16 -25.15 -2.55 -3.98
N LEU A 17 -24.33 -2.65 -2.93
CA LEU A 17 -23.20 -1.77 -2.72
C LEU A 17 -21.96 -2.29 -3.48
N PRO A 18 -21.05 -1.40 -3.92
CA PRO A 18 -19.77 -1.82 -4.48
C PRO A 18 -18.91 -2.51 -3.40
N PHE A 19 -18.00 -3.39 -3.82
CA PHE A 19 -17.24 -4.26 -2.90
C PHE A 19 -16.55 -3.50 -1.76
N TRP A 20 -15.99 -2.32 -2.04
CA TRP A 20 -15.28 -1.49 -1.06
C TRP A 20 -16.20 -0.83 -0.02
N LYS A 21 -17.52 -0.83 -0.23
CA LYS A 21 -18.53 -0.42 0.77
C LYS A 21 -19.19 -1.60 1.49
N SER A 22 -19.01 -2.82 0.97
CA SER A 22 -19.81 -3.98 1.38
C SER A 22 -18.98 -5.15 1.91
N THR A 23 -17.65 -5.03 1.96
CA THR A 23 -16.75 -6.09 2.38
C THR A 23 -15.63 -5.54 3.26
N VAL A 24 -14.97 -6.43 4.00
CA VAL A 24 -13.81 -6.10 4.83
C VAL A 24 -12.58 -5.95 3.93
N GLY A 25 -11.87 -4.83 4.11
CA GLY A 25 -10.55 -4.60 3.53
C GLY A 25 -9.45 -4.99 4.50
N TYR A 26 -8.48 -5.76 4.03
CA TYR A 26 -7.32 -6.19 4.82
C TYR A 26 -6.03 -5.62 4.24
N TRP A 27 -5.43 -4.66 4.95
CA TRP A 27 -4.11 -4.16 4.60
C TRP A 27 -3.04 -5.07 5.19
N LEU A 28 -2.04 -5.43 4.38
CA LEU A 28 -0.92 -6.26 4.82
C LEU A 28 0.36 -5.84 4.14
N ASP A 29 1.47 -6.01 4.86
CA ASP A 29 2.82 -5.90 4.34
C ASP A 29 3.30 -7.28 3.89
N VAL A 30 3.63 -7.42 2.59
CA VAL A 30 4.01 -8.72 2.02
C VAL A 30 5.31 -9.22 2.64
N PHE A 31 6.26 -8.33 2.90
CA PHE A 31 7.58 -8.66 3.45
C PHE A 31 7.53 -9.22 4.87
N ALA A 32 6.45 -8.97 5.61
CA ALA A 32 6.27 -9.41 6.98
C ALA A 32 5.19 -10.50 7.14
N PHE A 33 4.55 -10.93 6.05
CA PHE A 33 3.38 -11.79 6.15
C PHE A 33 3.73 -13.28 6.21
N LYS A 34 4.37 -13.82 5.16
CA LYS A 34 4.70 -15.25 5.08
C LYS A 34 5.87 -15.47 4.12
N ASP A 35 6.97 -15.98 4.65
CA ASP A 35 8.13 -16.44 3.88
C ASP A 35 7.84 -17.84 3.30
N SER A 36 8.06 -18.01 2.00
CA SER A 36 8.00 -19.31 1.31
C SER A 36 9.34 -19.82 0.80
N SER A 37 10.36 -18.96 0.77
CA SER A 37 11.68 -19.22 0.20
C SER A 37 12.71 -19.66 1.25
N GLY A 38 12.48 -19.33 2.53
CA GLY A 38 13.36 -19.61 3.66
C GLY A 38 14.41 -18.54 3.91
N ASP A 39 14.29 -17.36 3.29
CA ASP A 39 15.21 -16.22 3.45
C ASP A 39 14.81 -15.25 4.58
N LEU A 40 13.77 -15.58 5.34
CA LEU A 40 13.17 -14.81 6.44
C LEU A 40 12.41 -13.55 5.99
N VAL A 41 12.14 -13.41 4.68
CA VAL A 41 11.37 -12.30 4.11
C VAL A 41 10.08 -12.85 3.51
N GLY A 42 8.96 -12.21 3.82
CA GLY A 42 7.68 -12.58 3.23
C GLY A 42 7.61 -12.26 1.73
N ASP A 43 6.96 -13.15 0.97
CA ASP A 43 6.94 -13.08 -0.49
C ASP A 43 5.52 -13.35 -1.06
N LEU A 44 5.35 -13.14 -2.37
CA LEU A 44 4.06 -13.32 -3.05
C LEU A 44 3.57 -14.77 -3.04
N ASN A 45 4.47 -15.75 -3.01
CA ASN A 45 4.11 -17.17 -3.01
C ASN A 45 3.61 -17.60 -1.63
N GLY A 46 4.25 -17.12 -0.56
CA GLY A 46 3.80 -17.24 0.81
C GLY A 46 2.42 -16.62 0.98
N LEU A 47 2.22 -15.38 0.54
CA LEU A 47 0.90 -14.73 0.55
C LEU A 47 -0.16 -15.51 -0.25
N THR A 48 0.21 -16.04 -1.41
CA THR A 48 -0.71 -16.84 -2.25
C THR A 48 -1.15 -18.13 -1.55
N SER A 49 -0.24 -18.76 -0.79
CA SER A 49 -0.55 -20.00 -0.06
C SER A 49 -1.61 -19.82 1.04
N GLU A 50 -1.73 -18.60 1.58
CA GLU A 50 -2.65 -18.26 2.68
C GLU A 50 -3.99 -17.65 2.20
N VAL A 51 -4.31 -17.73 0.90
CA VAL A 51 -5.56 -17.17 0.36
C VAL A 51 -6.82 -17.72 1.05
N ASP A 52 -6.79 -18.99 1.48
CA ASP A 52 -7.90 -19.61 2.20
C ASP A 52 -8.01 -19.09 3.63
N TYR A 53 -6.89 -18.82 4.32
CA TYR A 53 -6.88 -18.14 5.61
C TYR A 53 -7.47 -16.73 5.50
N ILE A 54 -7.03 -15.94 4.51
CA ILE A 54 -7.54 -14.59 4.26
C ILE A 54 -9.05 -14.61 3.99
N LYS A 55 -9.53 -15.60 3.22
CA LYS A 55 -10.97 -15.70 2.91
C LYS A 55 -11.81 -16.13 4.11
N THR A 56 -11.36 -17.14 4.83
CA THR A 56 -12.22 -17.87 5.78
C THR A 56 -12.04 -17.42 7.22
N VAL A 57 -10.81 -17.09 7.63
CA VAL A 57 -10.50 -16.67 9.00
C VAL A 57 -10.57 -15.16 9.13
N VAL A 58 -9.94 -14.42 8.22
CA VAL A 58 -10.00 -12.95 8.22
C VAL A 58 -11.33 -12.43 7.67
N GLY A 59 -11.94 -13.16 6.71
CA GLY A 59 -13.19 -12.75 6.09
C GLY A 59 -13.04 -11.59 5.11
N ALA A 60 -11.84 -11.38 4.56
CA ALA A 60 -11.58 -10.25 3.67
C ALA A 60 -12.25 -10.42 2.31
N GLY A 61 -12.87 -9.35 1.80
CA GLY A 61 -13.36 -9.26 0.41
C GLY A 61 -12.36 -8.59 -0.53
N TYR A 62 -11.38 -7.87 0.03
CA TYR A 62 -10.25 -7.37 -0.70
C TYR A 62 -9.02 -7.21 0.21
N VAL A 63 -7.84 -7.32 -0.39
CA VAL A 63 -6.57 -7.00 0.26
C VAL A 63 -5.99 -5.72 -0.32
N ILE A 64 -5.35 -4.94 0.53
CA ILE A 64 -4.51 -3.80 0.13
C ILE A 64 -3.08 -4.23 0.42
N LEU A 65 -2.31 -4.42 -0.64
CA LEU A 65 -0.89 -4.73 -0.50
C LEU A 65 -0.15 -3.44 -0.14
N GLY A 66 0.72 -3.51 0.86
CA GLY A 66 1.80 -2.54 1.02
C GLY A 66 2.62 -2.40 -0.27
N PRO A 67 3.50 -1.39 -0.38
CA PRO A 67 4.23 -1.18 -1.62
C PRO A 67 5.17 -2.35 -1.93
N ILE A 68 5.03 -2.91 -3.13
CA ILE A 68 5.78 -4.08 -3.62
C ILE A 68 6.60 -3.75 -4.88
N THR A 69 6.68 -2.48 -5.25
CA THR A 69 7.42 -2.02 -6.42
C THR A 69 8.92 -1.98 -6.16
N LYS A 70 9.71 -2.06 -7.23
CA LYS A 70 11.17 -2.10 -7.15
C LYS A 70 11.77 -0.98 -6.30
N GLY A 71 12.67 -1.36 -5.40
CA GLY A 71 13.45 -0.46 -4.55
C GLY A 71 12.79 -0.15 -3.21
N PHE A 72 11.64 -0.77 -2.91
CA PHE A 72 10.92 -0.52 -1.67
C PHE A 72 11.42 -1.38 -0.52
N TYR A 73 11.85 -2.62 -0.79
CA TYR A 73 12.47 -3.45 0.23
C TYR A 73 13.87 -2.93 0.58
N THR A 74 14.19 -2.82 1.87
CA THR A 74 15.55 -2.53 2.32
C THR A 74 15.92 -3.40 3.52
N ASN A 75 17.20 -3.77 3.59
CA ASN A 75 17.79 -4.45 4.76
C ASN A 75 18.12 -3.46 5.90
N SER A 76 17.75 -2.19 5.78
CA SER A 76 18.03 -1.17 6.78
C SER A 76 16.95 -1.20 7.85
N TYR A 77 17.34 -1.51 9.09
CA TYR A 77 16.45 -1.45 10.24
C TYR A 77 15.79 -0.07 10.30
N ASN A 78 14.48 -0.03 10.08
CA ASN A 78 13.60 1.14 10.16
C ASN A 78 13.47 2.03 8.90
N MET A 79 13.91 1.60 7.71
CA MET A 79 13.62 2.35 6.48
C MET A 79 12.96 1.48 5.42
N LEU A 80 11.75 1.87 5.02
CA LEU A 80 11.20 1.49 3.73
C LEU A 80 11.93 2.29 2.65
N GLY A 81 12.22 1.65 1.53
CA GLY A 81 12.97 2.24 0.43
C GLY A 81 12.15 3.24 -0.36
N LEU A 82 12.80 3.89 -1.32
CA LEU A 82 12.14 4.78 -2.27
C LEU A 82 11.97 4.06 -3.60
N VAL A 83 10.84 4.26 -4.27
CA VAL A 83 10.53 3.58 -5.53
C VAL A 83 11.54 3.93 -6.64
N GLU A 84 12.05 2.89 -7.29
CA GLU A 84 12.98 2.99 -8.43
C GLU A 84 12.30 2.79 -9.78
N ASP A 85 11.29 1.91 -9.83
CA ASP A 85 10.47 1.70 -11.02
C ASP A 85 9.07 1.19 -10.63
N TYR A 86 8.05 1.98 -10.95
CA TYR A 86 6.64 1.63 -10.71
C TYR A 86 6.13 0.43 -11.53
N GLU A 87 6.84 0.07 -12.61
CA GLU A 87 6.43 -1.00 -13.51
C GLU A 87 7.06 -2.36 -13.17
N GLN A 88 7.99 -2.37 -12.20
CA GLN A 88 8.68 -3.58 -11.75
C GLN A 88 8.35 -3.88 -10.29
N LEU A 89 8.33 -5.17 -9.97
CA LEU A 89 8.22 -5.63 -8.58
C LEU A 89 9.60 -5.61 -7.93
N ASP A 90 9.62 -5.46 -6.62
CA ASP A 90 10.81 -5.67 -5.81
C ASP A 90 11.28 -7.13 -5.90
N GLU A 91 12.58 -7.35 -6.05
CA GLU A 91 13.14 -8.68 -6.22
C GLU A 91 12.92 -9.55 -4.97
N ALA A 92 12.85 -8.93 -3.78
CA ALA A 92 12.55 -9.60 -2.53
C ALA A 92 11.11 -10.13 -2.43
N VAL A 93 10.18 -9.57 -3.21
CA VAL A 93 8.77 -10.00 -3.18
C VAL A 93 8.49 -11.17 -4.14
N GLY A 94 9.34 -11.32 -5.16
CA GLY A 94 9.21 -12.32 -6.22
C GLY A 94 9.01 -11.71 -7.61
N THR A 95 8.48 -12.50 -8.54
CA THR A 95 8.41 -12.12 -9.96
C THR A 95 7.03 -11.66 -10.39
N MET A 96 6.95 -11.00 -11.56
CA MET A 96 5.67 -10.68 -12.20
C MET A 96 4.83 -11.93 -12.54
N ALA A 97 5.47 -13.09 -12.70
CA ALA A 97 4.75 -14.35 -12.88
C ALA A 97 4.07 -14.79 -11.58
N ASP A 98 4.76 -14.70 -10.44
CA ASP A 98 4.20 -14.99 -9.12
C ASP A 98 3.02 -14.05 -8.81
N PHE A 99 3.14 -12.76 -9.14
CA PHE A 99 2.04 -11.81 -8.99
C PHE A 99 0.80 -12.18 -9.82
N ARG A 100 0.99 -12.64 -11.06
CA ARG A 100 -0.14 -13.14 -11.88
C ARG A 100 -0.80 -14.37 -11.28
N ILE A 101 0.00 -15.27 -10.66
CA ILE A 101 -0.52 -16.44 -9.95
C ILE A 101 -1.35 -15.98 -8.75
N LEU A 102 -0.83 -15.05 -7.95
CA LEU A 102 -1.53 -14.46 -6.81
C LEU A 102 -2.89 -13.90 -7.24
N LEU A 103 -2.91 -13.01 -8.24
CA LEU A 103 -4.14 -12.42 -8.76
C LEU A 103 -5.15 -13.49 -9.17
N LYS A 104 -4.69 -14.55 -9.86
CA LYS A 104 -5.55 -15.65 -10.28
C LYS A 104 -6.16 -16.39 -9.09
N GLN A 105 -5.39 -16.67 -8.05
CA GLN A 105 -5.89 -17.39 -6.87
C GLN A 105 -6.83 -16.54 -6.03
N PHE A 106 -6.50 -15.26 -5.82
CA PHE A 106 -7.34 -14.32 -5.07
C PHE A 106 -8.67 -14.08 -5.79
N HIS A 107 -8.65 -13.82 -7.10
CA HIS A 107 -9.87 -13.62 -7.87
C HIS A 107 -10.77 -14.87 -7.92
N LYS A 108 -10.20 -16.09 -7.93
CA LYS A 108 -10.98 -17.33 -7.83
C LYS A 108 -11.78 -17.44 -6.53
N LYS A 109 -11.31 -16.79 -5.46
CA LYS A 109 -11.96 -16.76 -4.14
C LYS A 109 -12.80 -15.48 -3.94
N ASP A 110 -13.00 -14.72 -5.01
CA ASP A 110 -13.66 -13.41 -5.02
C ASP A 110 -13.05 -12.44 -3.99
N ILE A 111 -11.71 -12.40 -3.94
CA ILE A 111 -10.94 -11.42 -3.20
C ILE A 111 -10.34 -10.45 -4.22
N LYS A 112 -10.59 -9.15 -4.07
CA LYS A 112 -9.94 -8.13 -4.91
C LYS A 112 -8.55 -7.79 -4.36
N VAL A 113 -7.62 -7.43 -5.23
CA VAL A 113 -6.26 -7.01 -4.84
C VAL A 113 -6.08 -5.55 -5.21
N ILE A 114 -5.71 -4.73 -4.23
CA ILE A 114 -5.42 -3.30 -4.37
C ILE A 114 -3.91 -3.09 -4.16
N LEU A 115 -3.28 -2.34 -5.07
CA LEU A 115 -1.87 -1.96 -4.96
C LEU A 115 -1.74 -0.55 -4.35
N THR A 116 -0.75 -0.38 -3.49
CA THR A 116 -0.37 0.93 -2.96
C THR A 116 0.76 1.52 -3.80
N PHE A 117 0.64 2.80 -4.18
CA PHE A 117 1.67 3.56 -4.86
C PHE A 117 1.94 4.85 -4.10
N ASP A 118 3.22 5.14 -3.82
CA ASP A 118 3.65 6.44 -3.29
C ASP A 118 4.23 7.27 -4.43
N PHE A 119 3.71 8.48 -4.61
CA PHE A 119 4.13 9.44 -5.63
C PHE A 119 4.83 10.67 -5.03
N ASN A 120 4.91 10.78 -3.70
CA ASN A 120 5.47 11.96 -3.05
C ASN A 120 7.00 12.00 -3.13
N ALA A 121 7.63 10.82 -3.14
CA ALA A 121 9.07 10.66 -3.22
C ALA A 121 9.42 9.44 -4.08
N ILE A 122 10.48 9.57 -4.88
CA ILE A 122 11.06 8.50 -5.69
C ILE A 122 12.57 8.47 -5.46
N SER A 123 13.19 7.32 -5.73
CA SER A 123 14.64 7.20 -5.66
C SER A 123 15.32 8.12 -6.67
N ILE A 124 16.51 8.63 -6.35
CA ILE A 124 17.35 9.36 -7.30
C ILE A 124 17.74 8.50 -8.53
N SER A 125 17.70 7.17 -8.39
CA SER A 125 17.89 6.23 -9.50
C SER A 125 16.66 6.05 -10.39
N HIS A 126 15.51 6.64 -10.04
CA HIS A 126 14.27 6.49 -10.81
C HIS A 126 14.40 7.05 -12.23
N LYS A 127 13.82 6.35 -13.22
CA LYS A 127 13.90 6.70 -14.65
C LYS A 127 13.51 8.15 -14.97
N TRP A 128 12.55 8.70 -14.24
CA TRP A 128 12.11 10.10 -14.41
C TRP A 128 13.16 11.12 -14.01
N ILE A 129 13.98 10.84 -12.99
CA ILE A 129 15.09 11.72 -12.58
C ILE A 129 16.17 11.70 -13.66
N ILE A 130 16.59 10.49 -14.06
CA ILE A 130 17.62 10.29 -15.09
C ILE A 130 17.22 10.93 -16.43
N GLN A 131 15.92 10.87 -16.77
CA GLN A 131 15.37 11.46 -18.00
C GLN A 131 15.02 12.95 -17.88
N ASN A 132 15.33 13.61 -16.75
CA ASN A 132 14.96 15.01 -16.47
C ASN A 132 13.46 15.31 -16.64
N LYS A 133 12.59 14.34 -16.33
CA LYS A 133 11.13 14.46 -16.42
C LYS A 133 10.48 15.01 -15.16
N VAL A 134 11.23 15.10 -14.06
CA VAL A 134 10.78 15.68 -12.80
C VAL A 134 11.80 16.72 -12.34
N LYS A 135 11.31 17.78 -11.70
CA LYS A 135 12.16 18.82 -11.12
C LYS A 135 12.33 18.55 -9.64
N LEU A 136 13.56 18.22 -9.23
CA LEU A 136 13.92 18.16 -7.82
C LEU A 136 13.86 19.57 -7.25
N THR A 137 13.02 19.74 -6.23
CA THR A 137 12.96 20.99 -5.47
C THR A 137 13.70 20.74 -4.16
N LEU A 138 14.86 21.36 -4.01
CA LEU A 138 15.52 21.42 -2.72
C LEU A 138 14.72 22.39 -1.85
N PHE A 139 14.21 21.91 -0.72
CA PHE A 139 13.62 22.79 0.27
C PHE A 139 14.77 23.47 1.03
N ASP A 140 14.62 24.76 1.33
CA ASP A 140 15.53 25.41 2.27
C ASP A 140 15.45 24.68 3.61
N ASP A 141 16.57 24.06 3.99
CA ASP A 141 16.82 23.42 5.28
C ASP A 141 16.93 24.44 6.43
N ASP A 142 16.68 25.73 6.18
CA ASP A 142 16.61 26.75 7.23
C ASP A 142 15.30 26.63 8.02
N PHE A 143 15.22 25.60 8.87
CA PHE A 143 14.16 25.44 9.86
C PHE A 143 14.26 26.48 10.98
N LYS A 144 15.39 27.20 11.15
CA LYS A 144 15.61 28.14 12.26
C LYS A 144 14.65 29.32 12.25
N ASN A 145 14.10 29.65 11.09
CA ASN A 145 13.16 30.76 10.89
C ASN A 145 11.72 30.31 10.63
N LYS A 146 11.45 29.00 10.56
CA LYS A 146 10.09 28.50 10.34
C LYS A 146 9.31 28.49 11.66
N LYS A 147 8.10 29.03 11.61
CA LYS A 147 7.11 28.96 12.69
C LYS A 147 6.08 27.90 12.35
N SER A 148 5.61 27.15 13.35
CA SER A 148 4.47 26.26 13.22
C SER A 148 3.22 27.04 12.82
N ARG A 149 2.18 26.32 12.39
CA ARG A 149 0.85 26.91 12.14
C ARG A 149 0.33 27.74 13.34
N TYR A 150 0.80 27.45 14.55
CA TYR A 150 0.41 28.13 15.79
C TYR A 150 1.38 29.25 16.20
N GLY A 151 2.34 29.62 15.35
CA GLY A 151 3.27 30.74 15.60
C GLY A 151 4.50 30.40 16.44
N ASN A 152 4.60 29.17 16.96
CA ASN A 152 5.76 28.71 17.74
C ASN A 152 6.95 28.41 16.82
N ARG A 153 8.18 28.71 17.24
CA ARG A 153 9.37 28.34 16.47
C ARG A 153 9.48 26.82 16.37
N LEU A 154 9.83 26.32 15.20
CA LEU A 154 10.13 24.89 15.01
C LEU A 154 11.54 24.63 15.56
N ASP A 155 11.61 24.07 16.77
CA ASP A 155 12.87 23.62 17.38
C ASP A 155 13.13 22.17 16.96
N VAL A 156 13.50 21.97 15.69
CA VAL A 156 13.80 20.65 15.13
C VAL A 156 15.25 20.61 14.73
N ASN A 157 16.05 19.82 15.45
CA ASN A 157 17.45 19.58 15.14
C ASN A 157 17.56 18.31 14.29
N ILE A 158 17.51 18.46 12.97
CA ILE A 158 17.69 17.33 12.04
C ILE A 158 19.20 17.17 11.82
N SER A 159 19.81 16.20 12.49
CA SER A 159 21.20 15.83 12.24
C SER A 159 21.35 15.41 10.77
N HIS A 160 22.25 16.08 10.05
CA HIS A 160 22.53 16.05 8.60
C HIS A 160 22.90 14.69 7.98
N GLN A 161 22.32 13.56 8.38
CA GLN A 161 22.78 12.27 7.86
C GLN A 161 22.01 11.69 6.68
N ASN A 162 20.81 12.18 6.30
CA ASN A 162 20.17 11.81 5.03
C ASN A 162 19.07 12.82 4.65
N THR A 163 19.32 13.73 3.71
CA THR A 163 18.35 14.74 3.28
C THR A 163 17.25 14.09 2.43
N ILE A 164 16.01 14.07 2.94
CA ILE A 164 14.83 13.67 2.16
C ILE A 164 14.47 14.83 1.22
N GLN A 165 14.61 14.62 -0.09
CA GLN A 165 14.17 15.57 -1.11
C GLN A 165 12.73 15.23 -1.52
N PHE A 166 11.80 16.18 -1.39
CA PHE A 166 10.40 15.97 -1.79
C PHE A 166 10.17 16.42 -3.23
N LEU A 167 9.33 15.69 -3.97
CA LEU A 167 8.91 16.06 -5.32
C LEU A 167 7.74 17.04 -5.27
N ASN A 168 7.74 18.01 -6.19
CA ASN A 168 6.57 18.84 -6.45
C ASN A 168 5.93 18.37 -7.76
N ILE A 169 4.78 17.69 -7.67
CA ILE A 169 3.98 17.33 -8.84
C ILE A 169 3.07 18.52 -9.13
N GLN A 170 3.43 19.35 -10.11
CA GLN A 170 2.51 20.36 -10.63
C GLN A 170 1.43 19.64 -11.46
N ALA A 171 0.17 19.86 -11.08
CA ALA A 171 -1.03 19.35 -11.75
C ALA A 171 -1.27 20.04 -13.10
#